data_AF-A0A940WFC8-F1
#
_entry.id   AF-A0A940WFC8-F1
#
_cell.length_a   1.000
_cell.length_b   1.000
_cell.length_c   1.000
_cell.angle_alpha   90.00
_cell.angle_beta   90.00
_cell.angle_gamma   90.00
#
_symmetry.space_group_name_H-M   'P 1'
#
loop_
_entity.id
_entity.type
_entity.pdbx_description
1 polymer ?
#
loop_
_entity_poly.entity_id
_entity_poly.type
_entity_poly.pdbx_seq_one_letter_code
_entity_poly.pdbx_strand_id
1 'polypeptide(L)'
;MRRRLPGLAVAASVFLAATAPACALVESPRERAVQQATRSVRHELDEARTRMTGLLREGWRSGRASAEETMRALELDFGRRDGTSHSGAIVTLRPGAGGTVDADMVLMSGGQAGGGLDYAGVAAAVCVRLSGGPAADPVVTVVDVACPADVPASNVVVVRAGG
;
A
#
# COMPACT_ATOMS: atom_id res chain seq x y z
N MET A 1 -64.69 -7.03 46.99
CA MET A 1 -64.72 -5.72 47.67
C MET A 1 -63.63 -4.83 47.10
N ARG A 2 -63.99 -3.58 46.80
CA ARG A 2 -63.11 -2.52 46.28
C ARG A 2 -62.03 -2.14 47.30
N ARG A 3 -60.80 -1.83 46.85
CA ARG A 3 -60.04 -0.66 47.31
C ARG A 3 -59.01 -0.24 46.26
N ARG A 4 -58.93 1.08 46.10
CA ARG A 4 -58.30 1.87 45.04
C ARG A 4 -57.07 2.62 45.60
N LEU A 5 -56.03 2.75 44.76
CA LEU A 5 -55.07 3.89 44.57
C LEU A 5 -54.13 4.26 45.75
N PRO A 6 -53.05 5.07 45.56
CA PRO A 6 -52.45 5.73 44.38
C PRO A 6 -50.94 5.37 44.19
N GLY A 7 -50.24 5.56 43.06
CA GLY A 7 -49.93 6.81 42.38
C GLY A 7 -48.44 7.14 42.54
N LEU A 8 -47.61 6.82 41.55
CA LEU A 8 -46.26 7.37 41.39
C LEU A 8 -46.02 7.59 39.90
N ALA A 9 -46.18 8.85 39.49
CA ALA A 9 -45.88 9.34 38.16
C ALA A 9 -44.36 9.30 37.96
N VAL A 10 -43.88 8.33 37.18
CA VAL A 10 -42.51 8.35 36.67
C VAL A 10 -42.48 9.35 35.52
N ALA A 11 -41.95 10.54 35.80
CA ALA A 11 -41.67 11.55 34.80
C ALA A 11 -40.66 10.98 33.78
N ALA A 12 -41.16 10.56 32.62
CA ALA A 12 -40.35 10.20 31.47
C ALA A 12 -39.67 11.47 30.95
N SER A 13 -38.46 11.74 31.46
CA SER A 13 -37.56 12.74 30.89
C SER A 13 -36.98 12.16 29.60
N VAL A 14 -37.72 12.33 28.50
CA VAL A 14 -37.19 12.09 27.16
C VAL A 14 -36.19 13.21 26.89
N PHE A 15 -34.91 12.93 27.15
CA PHE A 15 -33.82 13.69 26.56
C PHE A 15 -33.90 13.50 25.05
N LEU A 16 -34.53 14.44 24.35
CA LEU A 16 -34.28 14.67 22.92
C LEU A 16 -32.80 15.09 22.82
N ALA A 17 -31.91 14.10 22.69
CA ALA A 17 -30.60 14.35 22.12
C ALA A 17 -30.84 14.84 20.70
N ALA A 18 -30.64 16.14 20.48
CA ALA A 18 -30.59 16.74 19.17
C ALA A 18 -29.48 16.03 18.40
N THR A 19 -29.84 15.01 17.63
CA THR A 19 -28.97 14.45 16.60
C THR A 19 -28.89 15.52 15.52
N ALA A 20 -27.96 16.46 15.69
CA ALA A 20 -27.46 17.23 14.58
C ALA A 20 -27.16 16.22 13.47
N PRO A 21 -27.72 16.37 12.26
CA PRO A 21 -27.29 15.56 11.15
C PRO A 21 -25.82 15.91 10.97
N ALA A 22 -24.95 15.05 11.48
CA ALA A 22 -23.56 15.07 11.08
C ALA A 22 -23.64 14.89 9.56
N CYS A 23 -23.38 15.98 8.83
CA CYS A 23 -23.14 15.94 7.41
C CYS A 23 -21.88 15.08 7.22
N ALA A 24 -22.07 13.75 7.27
CA ALA A 24 -21.10 12.80 6.81
C ALA A 24 -21.00 13.08 5.32
N LEU A 25 -19.96 13.82 4.93
CA LEU A 25 -19.54 13.96 3.55
C LEU A 25 -19.34 12.53 3.04
N VAL A 26 -20.34 12.01 2.34
CA VAL A 26 -20.27 10.67 1.77
C VAL A 26 -19.21 10.75 0.70
N GLU A 27 -18.03 10.16 0.96
CA GLU A 27 -16.95 10.06 -0.02
C GLU A 27 -17.49 9.48 -1.31
N SER A 28 -17.13 10.12 -2.41
CA SER A 28 -17.52 9.70 -3.75
C SER A 28 -16.94 8.31 -4.08
N PRO A 29 -17.60 7.52 -4.94
CA PRO A 29 -17.06 6.23 -5.38
C PRO A 29 -15.64 6.31 -5.94
N ARG A 30 -15.31 7.42 -6.62
CA ARG A 30 -13.97 7.69 -7.13
C ARG A 30 -12.95 7.90 -6.01
N GLU A 31 -13.27 8.70 -4.99
CA GLU A 31 -12.39 8.90 -3.84
C GLU A 31 -12.11 7.59 -3.11
N ARG A 32 -13.13 6.74 -2.92
CA ARG A 32 -12.95 5.41 -2.31
C ARG A 32 -12.04 4.52 -3.14
N ALA A 33 -12.20 4.53 -4.47
CA ALA A 33 -11.35 3.76 -5.36
C ALA A 33 -9.89 4.24 -5.32
N VAL A 34 -9.65 5.56 -5.32
CA VAL A 34 -8.31 6.15 -5.15
C VAL A 34 -7.70 5.73 -3.81
N GLN A 35 -8.44 5.84 -2.71
CA GLN A 35 -7.95 5.45 -1.38
C GLN A 35 -7.66 3.95 -1.29
N GLN A 36 -8.51 3.11 -1.89
CA GLN A 36 -8.27 1.66 -1.95
C GLN A 36 -7.01 1.34 -2.76
N ALA A 37 -6.85 1.93 -3.94
CA ALA A 37 -5.66 1.76 -4.77
C ALA A 37 -4.39 2.23 -4.03
N THR A 38 -4.48 3.39 -3.35
CA THR A 38 -3.38 3.96 -2.55
C THR A 38 -3.00 3.04 -1.39
N ARG A 39 -3.97 2.48 -0.65
CA ARG A 39 -3.70 1.52 0.42
C ARG A 39 -3.07 0.25 -0.11
N SER A 40 -3.57 -0.26 -1.24
CA SER A 40 -3.04 -1.47 -1.84
C SER A 40 -1.60 -1.27 -2.33
N VAL A 41 -1.28 -0.17 -3.01
CA VAL A 41 0.11 0.07 -3.46
C VAL A 41 1.08 0.30 -2.29
N ARG A 42 0.63 0.90 -1.18
CA ARG A 42 1.43 1.02 0.05
C ARG A 42 1.68 -0.34 0.70
N HIS A 43 0.68 -1.21 0.71
CA HIS A 43 0.84 -2.58 1.19
C HIS A 43 1.86 -3.36 0.35
N GLU A 44 1.78 -3.27 -0.98
CA GLU A 44 2.76 -3.85 -1.90
C GLU A 44 4.18 -3.31 -1.65
N LEU A 45 4.32 -2.03 -1.32
CA LEU A 45 5.60 -1.42 -0.97
C LEU A 45 6.18 -2.01 0.33
N ASP A 46 5.35 -2.19 1.35
CA ASP A 46 5.77 -2.80 2.61
C ASP A 46 6.15 -4.28 2.43
N GLU A 47 5.42 -5.02 1.59
CA GLU A 47 5.78 -6.39 1.22
C GLU A 47 7.11 -6.43 0.47
N ALA A 48 7.31 -5.56 -0.52
CA ALA A 48 8.55 -5.50 -1.28
C ALA A 48 9.75 -5.21 -0.37
N ARG A 49 9.60 -4.26 0.56
CA ARG A 49 10.61 -3.95 1.58
C ARG A 49 10.90 -5.15 2.46
N THR A 50 9.87 -5.86 2.90
CA THR A 50 9.99 -7.06 3.75
C THR A 50 10.72 -8.18 3.02
N ARG A 51 10.37 -8.43 1.75
CA ARG A 51 11.04 -9.44 0.91
C ARG A 51 12.51 -9.11 0.68
N MET A 52 12.84 -7.87 0.31
CA MET A 52 14.24 -7.44 0.17
C MET A 52 15.02 -7.58 1.47
N THR A 53 14.42 -7.21 2.61
CA THR A 53 15.02 -7.40 3.95
C THR A 53 15.31 -8.89 4.21
N GLY A 54 14.37 -9.78 3.88
CA GLY A 54 14.55 -11.23 3.99
C GLY A 54 15.71 -11.76 3.15
N LEU A 55 15.78 -11.35 1.88
CA LEU A 55 16.84 -11.74 0.95
C LEU A 55 18.23 -11.29 1.43
N LEU A 56 18.35 -10.04 1.88
CA LEU A 56 19.61 -9.50 2.41
C LEU A 56 20.06 -10.25 3.68
N ARG A 57 19.11 -10.61 4.56
CA ARG A 57 19.41 -11.37 5.79
C ARG A 57 19.87 -12.79 5.46
N GLU A 58 19.22 -13.45 4.50
CA GLU A 58 19.59 -14.80 4.07
C GLU A 58 20.96 -14.83 3.38
N GLY A 59 21.22 -13.84 2.51
CA GLY A 59 22.53 -13.64 1.91
C GLY A 59 23.63 -13.45 2.96
N TRP A 60 23.36 -12.70 4.02
CA TRP A 60 24.30 -12.54 5.14
C TRP A 60 24.55 -13.86 5.88
N ARG A 61 23.49 -14.61 6.22
CA ARG A 61 23.60 -15.89 6.95
C ARG A 61 24.37 -16.94 6.18
N SER A 62 24.19 -17.00 4.87
CA SER A 62 24.89 -17.95 4.00
C SER A 62 26.37 -17.60 3.78
N GLY A 63 26.79 -16.38 4.14
CA GLY A 63 28.15 -15.86 3.89
C GLY A 63 28.47 -15.68 2.40
N ARG A 64 27.45 -15.76 1.53
CA ARG A 64 27.59 -15.71 0.07
C ARG A 64 27.01 -14.45 -0.57
N ALA A 65 26.44 -13.52 0.20
CA ALA A 65 25.84 -12.30 -0.35
C ALA A 65 26.83 -11.45 -1.17
N SER A 66 26.96 -11.76 -2.45
CA SER A 66 27.40 -10.79 -3.44
C SER A 66 26.20 -9.92 -3.83
N ALA A 67 26.48 -8.68 -4.21
CA ALA A 67 25.45 -7.81 -4.77
C ALA A 67 24.78 -8.45 -6.00
N GLU A 68 25.54 -9.21 -6.80
CA GLU A 68 25.05 -9.92 -7.99
C GLU A 68 24.04 -11.02 -7.67
N GLU A 69 24.32 -11.88 -6.67
CA GLU A 69 23.39 -12.92 -6.25
C GLU A 69 22.10 -12.32 -5.66
N THR A 70 22.25 -11.25 -4.89
CA THR A 70 21.11 -10.52 -4.32
C THR A 70 20.26 -9.87 -5.42
N MET A 71 20.89 -9.22 -6.39
CA MET A 71 20.21 -8.64 -7.55
C MET A 71 19.47 -9.72 -8.34
N ARG A 72 20.11 -10.87 -8.60
CA ARG A 72 19.46 -12.00 -9.29
C ARG A 72 18.26 -12.55 -8.51
N ALA A 73 18.35 -12.62 -7.18
CA ALA A 73 17.22 -13.04 -6.35
C ALA A 73 16.08 -12.02 -6.39
N LEU A 74 16.39 -10.71 -6.39
CA LEU A 74 15.41 -9.65 -6.57
C LEU A 74 14.75 -9.71 -7.96
N GLU A 75 15.51 -9.97 -9.03
CA GLU A 75 14.95 -10.19 -10.36
C GLU A 75 14.04 -11.42 -10.41
N LEU A 76 14.35 -12.49 -9.69
CA LEU A 76 13.47 -13.67 -9.65
C LEU A 76 12.18 -13.39 -8.86
N ASP A 77 12.27 -12.63 -7.77
CA ASP A 77 11.13 -12.34 -6.90
C ASP A 77 10.19 -11.28 -7.49
N PHE A 78 10.75 -10.26 -8.17
CA PHE A 78 10.02 -9.10 -8.69
C PHE A 78 10.02 -8.98 -10.22
N GLY A 79 10.85 -9.73 -10.94
CA GLY A 79 11.08 -9.54 -12.37
C GLY A 79 10.11 -10.25 -13.31
N ARG A 80 9.02 -10.86 -12.83
CA ARG A 80 8.03 -11.49 -13.72
C ARG A 80 6.91 -10.54 -14.13
N ARG A 81 7.14 -9.75 -15.19
CA ARG A 81 6.11 -9.05 -15.98
C ARG A 81 5.37 -10.04 -16.89
N ASP A 82 4.48 -10.86 -16.32
CA ASP A 82 3.51 -11.62 -17.13
C ASP A 82 2.09 -11.05 -16.94
N GLY A 83 1.90 -9.84 -17.48
CA GLY A 83 0.71 -9.39 -18.21
C GLY A 83 -0.69 -9.39 -17.59
N THR A 84 -0.98 -10.01 -16.43
CA THR A 84 -2.38 -10.18 -15.99
C THR A 84 -2.69 -9.96 -14.52
N SER A 85 -1.71 -9.68 -13.65
CA SER A 85 -1.98 -9.34 -12.24
C SER A 85 -0.97 -8.35 -11.66
N HIS A 86 -1.39 -7.09 -11.51
CA HIS A 86 -1.27 -6.21 -10.33
C HIS A 86 -0.05 -6.24 -9.38
N SER A 87 1.14 -6.70 -9.76
CA SER A 87 2.31 -6.64 -8.87
C SER A 87 3.52 -6.01 -9.55
N GLY A 88 4.21 -5.15 -8.80
CA GLY A 88 5.17 -4.19 -9.30
C GLY A 88 6.36 -4.77 -10.06
N ALA A 89 7.05 -3.90 -10.80
CA ALA A 89 8.19 -4.24 -11.63
C ALA A 89 9.46 -3.55 -11.15
N ILE A 90 10.57 -4.28 -11.18
CA ILE A 90 11.91 -3.69 -11.11
C ILE A 90 12.20 -3.02 -12.45
N VAL A 91 12.61 -1.76 -12.39
CA VAL A 91 13.04 -0.97 -13.56
C VAL A 91 14.55 -0.95 -13.67
N THR A 92 15.25 -0.92 -12.54
CA THR A 92 16.72 -0.87 -12.53
C THR A 92 17.26 -1.51 -11.27
N LEU A 93 18.30 -2.32 -11.40
CA LEU A 93 19.10 -2.83 -10.29
C LEU A 93 20.53 -2.33 -10.42
N ARG A 94 21.10 -1.86 -9.31
CA ARG A 94 22.47 -1.35 -9.26
C ARG A 94 23.20 -1.94 -8.05
N PRO A 95 24.38 -2.54 -8.24
CA PRO A 95 25.24 -2.88 -7.11
C PRO A 95 25.85 -1.60 -6.55
N GLY A 96 26.00 -1.55 -5.22
CA GLY A 96 26.72 -0.49 -4.53
C GLY A 96 27.93 -1.03 -3.76
N ALA A 97 28.66 -0.11 -3.11
CA ALA A 97 29.84 -0.45 -2.35
C ALA A 97 29.50 -1.31 -1.13
N GLY A 98 30.38 -2.25 -0.77
CA GLY A 98 30.19 -3.10 0.42
C GLY A 98 29.04 -4.11 0.28
N GLY A 99 28.66 -4.48 -0.94
CA GLY A 99 27.61 -5.48 -1.19
C GLY A 99 26.19 -4.94 -1.08
N THR A 100 26.01 -3.61 -1.01
CA THR A 100 24.69 -3.00 -1.05
C THR A 100 24.04 -3.17 -2.43
N VAL A 101 22.73 -3.15 -2.47
CA VAL A 101 21.93 -3.19 -3.70
C VAL A 101 20.91 -2.06 -3.67
N ASP A 102 20.81 -1.35 -4.78
CA ASP A 102 19.72 -0.42 -5.08
C ASP A 102 18.77 -1.06 -6.10
N ALA A 103 17.48 -1.06 -5.79
CA ALA A 103 16.41 -1.50 -6.69
C ALA A 103 15.44 -0.35 -6.92
N ASP A 104 15.42 0.20 -8.13
CA ASP A 104 14.39 1.13 -8.57
C ASP A 104 13.18 0.33 -9.05
N MET A 105 12.02 0.57 -8.44
CA MET A 105 10.79 -0.20 -8.62
C MET A 105 9.61 0.70 -8.94
N VAL A 106 8.70 0.18 -9.75
CA VAL A 106 7.37 0.76 -10.01
C VAL A 106 6.34 -0.25 -9.51
N LEU A 107 5.66 0.08 -8.42
CA LEU A 107 4.56 -0.74 -7.92
C LEU A 107 3.25 -0.10 -8.37
N MET A 108 2.32 -0.89 -8.88
CA MET A 108 1.03 -0.41 -9.35
C MET A 108 -0.07 -1.31 -8.81
N SER A 109 -1.13 -0.70 -8.29
CA SER A 109 -2.34 -1.41 -7.88
C SER A 109 -3.60 -0.71 -8.32
N GLY A 110 -4.63 -1.48 -8.68
CA GLY A 110 -5.93 -1.00 -9.12
C GLY A 110 -6.94 -0.96 -7.97
N GLY A 111 -7.77 0.06 -7.94
CA GLY A 111 -8.97 0.15 -7.12
C GLY A 111 -10.22 0.08 -7.99
N GLN A 112 -11.21 -0.71 -7.57
CA GLN A 112 -12.52 -0.74 -8.22
C GLN A 112 -13.51 0.08 -7.39
N ALA A 113 -14.13 1.09 -8.00
CA ALA A 113 -15.32 1.70 -7.43
C ALA A 113 -16.48 0.71 -7.66
N GLY A 114 -17.00 0.10 -6.60
CA GLY A 114 -18.12 -0.83 -6.73
C GLY A 114 -19.37 -0.14 -7.31
N GLY A 115 -19.96 -0.73 -8.37
CA GLY A 115 -21.30 -0.42 -8.88
C GLY A 115 -21.40 -0.18 -10.40
N GLY A 116 -21.98 -1.15 -11.13
CA GLY A 116 -22.54 -0.94 -12.48
C GLY A 116 -21.55 -0.94 -13.66
N LEU A 117 -22.09 -1.08 -14.88
CA LEU A 117 -21.40 -1.45 -16.15
C LEU A 117 -20.39 -0.43 -16.72
N ASP A 118 -20.16 0.71 -16.07
CA ASP A 118 -19.22 1.76 -16.51
C ASP A 118 -18.04 1.88 -15.54
N TYR A 119 -17.10 0.93 -15.60
CA TYR A 119 -15.93 0.92 -14.73
C TYR A 119 -14.82 1.85 -15.24
N ALA A 120 -14.73 3.06 -14.69
CA ALA A 120 -13.48 3.82 -14.68
C ALA A 120 -12.59 3.29 -13.55
N GLY A 121 -11.76 2.29 -13.86
CA GLY A 121 -10.75 1.80 -12.91
C GLY A 121 -9.74 2.90 -12.59
N VAL A 122 -9.49 3.13 -11.29
CA VAL A 122 -8.42 4.02 -10.84
C VAL A 122 -7.24 3.15 -10.46
N ALA A 123 -6.05 3.46 -10.95
CA ALA A 123 -4.82 2.84 -10.48
C ALA A 123 -4.05 3.82 -9.60
N ALA A 124 -3.26 3.28 -8.66
CA ALA A 124 -2.26 4.00 -7.92
C ALA A 124 -0.89 3.41 -8.26
N ALA A 125 0.12 4.26 -8.39
CA ALA A 125 1.50 3.85 -8.60
C ALA A 125 2.40 4.49 -7.55
N VAL A 126 3.42 3.76 -7.11
CA VAL A 126 4.54 4.31 -6.33
C VAL A 126 5.83 3.95 -7.06
N CYS A 127 6.72 4.92 -7.20
CA CYS A 127 8.01 4.74 -7.85
C CYS A 127 9.07 5.01 -6.80
N VAL A 128 9.79 3.97 -6.42
CA VAL A 128 10.70 4.01 -5.27
C VAL A 128 12.04 3.39 -5.60
N ARG A 129 13.06 3.83 -4.87
CA ARG A 129 14.33 3.13 -4.71
C ARG A 129 14.33 2.42 -3.38
N LEU A 130 14.50 1.10 -3.40
CA LEU A 130 14.84 0.32 -2.23
C LEU A 130 16.36 0.14 -2.17
N SER A 131 16.98 0.50 -1.06
CA SER A 131 18.43 0.37 -0.88
C SER A 131 18.76 -0.31 0.44
N GLY A 132 19.64 -1.31 0.40
CA GLY A 132 20.09 -2.04 1.59
C GLY A 132 21.30 -2.92 1.30
N GLY A 133 21.94 -3.43 2.35
CA GLY A 133 23.07 -4.36 2.26
C GLY A 133 22.91 -5.58 3.17
N PRO A 134 23.65 -6.66 2.91
CA PRO A 134 23.57 -7.88 3.70
C PRO A 134 24.10 -7.63 5.12
N ALA A 135 23.26 -7.90 6.13
CA ALA A 135 23.60 -7.80 7.54
C ALA A 135 22.77 -8.79 8.37
N ALA A 136 23.15 -9.01 9.63
CA ALA A 136 22.35 -9.79 10.58
C ALA A 136 20.93 -9.21 10.73
N ASP A 137 20.87 -7.88 10.77
CA ASP A 137 19.63 -7.11 10.76
C ASP A 137 19.71 -6.04 9.66
N PRO A 138 19.36 -6.38 8.42
CA PRO A 138 19.50 -5.46 7.29
C PRO A 138 18.42 -4.38 7.37
N VAL A 139 18.84 -3.14 7.17
CA VAL A 139 17.94 -1.99 7.05
C VAL A 139 17.74 -1.71 5.56
N VAL A 140 16.51 -1.86 5.08
CA VAL A 140 16.11 -1.40 3.74
C VAL A 140 15.52 -0.01 3.86
N THR A 141 16.14 0.94 3.16
CA THR A 141 15.67 2.31 3.00
C THR A 141 14.79 2.42 1.76
N VAL A 142 13.80 3.32 1.82
CA VAL A 142 12.84 3.57 0.74
C VAL A 142 12.91 5.05 0.40
N VAL A 143 13.14 5.38 -0.87
CA VAL A 143 13.19 6.77 -1.34
C VAL A 143 12.29 6.92 -2.56
N ASP A 144 11.46 7.97 -2.59
CA ASP A 144 10.67 8.30 -3.79
C ASP A 144 11.62 8.66 -4.95
N VAL A 145 11.38 8.05 -6.12
CA VAL A 145 12.08 8.38 -7.37
C VAL A 145 11.08 8.79 -8.45
N ALA A 146 11.58 9.44 -9.50
CA ALA A 146 10.75 9.77 -10.64
C ALA A 146 10.21 8.50 -11.31
N CYS A 147 8.90 8.43 -11.53
CA CYS A 147 8.31 7.38 -12.34
C CYS A 147 8.79 7.50 -13.79
N PRO A 148 9.08 6.37 -14.46
CA PRO A 148 9.44 6.41 -15.87
C PRO A 148 8.24 6.80 -16.73
N ALA A 149 8.51 7.37 -17.91
CA ALA A 149 7.51 8.02 -18.76
C ALA A 149 6.46 7.04 -19.35
N ASP A 150 6.72 5.74 -19.29
CA ASP A 150 5.83 4.66 -19.75
C ASP A 150 4.74 4.30 -18.72
N VAL A 151 4.78 4.86 -17.50
CA VAL A 151 3.69 4.70 -16.52
C VAL A 151 2.47 5.50 -17.01
N PRO A 152 1.32 4.86 -17.29
CA PRO A 152 0.19 5.51 -17.95
C PRO A 152 -0.46 6.58 -17.06
N ALA A 153 -0.22 7.85 -17.35
CA ALA A 153 -0.66 8.97 -16.50
C ALA A 153 -2.18 9.24 -16.50
N SER A 154 -2.92 8.75 -17.49
CA SER A 154 -4.31 9.17 -17.72
C SER A 154 -5.31 8.66 -16.67
N ASN A 155 -5.02 7.56 -15.96
CA ASN A 155 -5.87 6.99 -14.90
C ASN A 155 -5.08 6.50 -13.67
N VAL A 156 -3.84 6.96 -13.52
CA VAL A 156 -2.94 6.56 -12.42
C VAL A 156 -2.70 7.74 -11.50
N VAL A 157 -2.95 7.54 -10.20
CA VAL A 157 -2.53 8.46 -9.14
C VAL A 157 -1.13 8.06 -8.69
N VAL A 158 -0.16 8.98 -8.79
CA VAL A 158 1.19 8.76 -8.26
C VAL A 158 1.19 9.07 -6.77
N VAL A 159 1.49 8.05 -5.97
CA VAL A 159 1.56 8.10 -4.51
C VAL A 159 3.01 8.35 -4.09
N ARG A 160 3.22 9.05 -2.98
CA ARG A 160 4.54 9.14 -2.32
C ARG A 160 4.69 8.08 -1.24
N ALA A 161 5.88 7.54 -1.10
CA ALA A 161 6.23 6.54 -0.09
C ALA A 161 6.20 7.10 1.34
N GLY A 162 6.48 8.40 1.54
CA GLY A 162 6.69 9.01 2.86
C GLY A 162 5.49 9.70 3.53
N GLY A 163 4.25 9.24 3.35
CA GLY A 163 3.06 9.89 3.92
C GLY A 163 1.94 8.95 4.33
#